data_AF-A0A834SMB4-F1
#
_entry.id   AF-A0A834SMB4-F1
#
_cell.length_a   1.000
_cell.length_b   1.000
_cell.length_c   1.000
_cell.angle_alpha   90.00
_cell.angle_beta   90.00
_cell.angle_gamma   90.00
#
_symmetry.space_group_name_H-M   'P 1'
#
loop_
_entity.id
_entity.type
_entity.pdbx_description
1 polymer ?
#
loop_
_entity_poly.entity_id
_entity_poly.type
_entity_poly.pdbx_seq_one_letter_code
_entity_poly.pdbx_strand_id
1 'polypeptide(L)'
;MEKILCIHLNKTHLPDRWAWKGESNGNFSMKSRYKRAMRESWENMNLTPDLFCDVPTSFWKSVWKLPILSRYKVMFWRACLGIIPTIDELERRGMVINEPCVMCEESPENAFHLLFECHEVQNVWGTARFDFSS
;
A
#
# COMPACT_ATOMS: atom_id res chain seq x y z
N MET A 1 -7.23 -29.31 21.81
CA MET A 1 -8.21 -29.09 22.90
C MET A 1 -7.58 -28.63 24.22
N GLU A 2 -6.25 -28.64 24.37
CA GLU A 2 -5.63 -28.40 25.69
C GLU A 2 -5.60 -26.93 26.17
N LYS A 3 -5.69 -25.96 25.26
CA LYS A 3 -5.57 -24.53 25.63
C LYS A 3 -6.79 -23.95 26.36
N ILE A 4 -7.94 -24.61 26.30
CA ILE A 4 -9.17 -24.17 26.99
C ILE A 4 -9.07 -24.46 28.50
N LEU A 5 -8.24 -25.41 28.93
CA LEU A 5 -8.12 -25.79 30.34
C LEU A 5 -7.28 -24.82 31.17
N CYS A 6 -6.52 -23.92 30.55
CA CYS A 6 -5.59 -23.02 31.24
C CYS A 6 -6.18 -21.63 31.56
N ILE A 7 -7.42 -21.34 31.17
CA ILE A 7 -8.07 -20.07 31.50
C ILE A 7 -8.52 -20.11 32.95
N HIS A 8 -7.93 -19.25 33.78
CA HIS A 8 -8.33 -19.08 35.17
C HIS A 8 -9.78 -18.55 35.23
N LEU A 9 -10.72 -19.44 35.54
CA LEU A 9 -12.11 -19.08 35.74
C LEU A 9 -12.23 -18.29 37.04
N ASN A 10 -12.63 -17.03 36.91
CA ASN A 10 -12.91 -16.17 38.06
C ASN A 10 -14.09 -16.76 38.84
N LYS A 11 -13.91 -17.00 40.15
CA LYS A 11 -14.93 -17.59 41.03
C LYS A 11 -16.05 -16.62 41.42
N THR A 12 -15.95 -15.36 41.02
CA THR A 12 -17.03 -14.40 41.19
C THR A 12 -18.08 -14.59 40.09
N HIS A 13 -19.35 -14.64 40.48
CA HIS A 13 -20.52 -14.79 39.59
C HIS A 13 -20.75 -13.51 38.77
N LEU A 14 -19.76 -13.11 37.97
CA LEU A 14 -19.94 -12.05 36.99
C LEU A 14 -20.68 -12.62 35.78
N PRO A 15 -21.66 -11.89 35.23
CA PRO A 15 -22.31 -12.31 34.00
C PRO A 15 -21.29 -12.35 32.86
N ASP A 16 -21.45 -13.34 31.97
CA ASP A 16 -20.62 -13.47 30.78
C ASP A 16 -20.68 -12.20 29.93
N ARG A 17 -19.52 -11.79 29.41
CA ARG A 17 -19.41 -10.63 28.52
C ARG A 17 -18.56 -10.97 27.30
N TRP A 18 -18.95 -10.40 26.17
CA TRP A 18 -18.12 -10.44 24.98
C TRP A 18 -16.88 -9.57 25.19
N ALA A 19 -15.70 -10.18 25.13
CA ALA A 19 -14.43 -9.49 25.20
C ALA A 19 -13.70 -9.60 23.87
N TRP A 20 -13.40 -8.46 23.26
CA TRP A 20 -12.57 -8.39 22.06
C TRP A 20 -11.12 -8.63 22.42
N LYS A 21 -10.55 -9.76 21.97
CA LYS A 21 -9.13 -10.09 22.14
C LYS A 21 -8.17 -9.03 21.56
N GLY A 22 -8.69 -8.19 20.67
CA GLY A 22 -7.88 -7.24 19.94
C GLY A 22 -7.52 -5.96 20.66
N GLU A 23 -8.09 -5.68 21.82
CA GLU A 23 -7.73 -4.56 22.68
C GLU A 23 -7.57 -5.06 24.13
N SER A 24 -6.64 -4.46 24.88
CA SER A 24 -6.35 -4.86 26.27
C SER A 24 -7.50 -4.57 27.23
N ASN A 25 -8.38 -3.62 26.90
CA ASN A 25 -9.59 -3.29 27.66
C ASN A 25 -10.76 -4.26 27.37
N GLY A 26 -10.62 -5.18 26.41
CA GLY A 26 -11.67 -6.10 25.98
C GLY A 26 -12.81 -5.46 25.18
N ASN A 27 -12.76 -4.16 24.90
CA ASN A 27 -13.78 -3.47 24.11
C ASN A 27 -13.49 -3.56 22.61
N PHE A 28 -14.54 -3.65 21.82
CA PHE A 28 -14.42 -3.63 20.37
C PHE A 28 -14.35 -2.19 19.86
N SER A 29 -13.37 -1.90 18.99
CA SER A 29 -13.36 -0.67 18.19
C SER A 29 -13.18 -1.00 16.72
N MET A 30 -13.99 -0.34 15.89
CA MET A 30 -13.82 -0.39 14.43
C MET A 30 -12.42 0.10 14.02
N LYS A 31 -11.85 1.05 14.77
CA LYS A 31 -10.53 1.62 14.51
C LYS A 31 -9.40 0.60 14.71
N SER A 32 -9.41 -0.15 15.81
CA SER A 32 -8.39 -1.16 16.08
C SER A 32 -8.52 -2.38 15.18
N ARG A 33 -9.76 -2.80 14.87
CA ARG A 33 -10.02 -3.85 13.88
C ARG A 33 -9.51 -3.45 12.50
N TYR A 34 -9.84 -2.24 12.03
CA TYR A 34 -9.41 -1.76 10.73
C TYR A 34 -7.88 -1.71 10.61
N LYS A 35 -7.18 -1.15 11.62
CA LYS A 35 -5.71 -1.12 11.63
C LYS A 35 -5.08 -2.51 11.51
N ARG A 36 -5.65 -3.50 12.19
CA ARG A 36 -5.16 -4.88 12.16
C ARG A 36 -5.43 -5.54 10.81
N ALA A 37 -6.65 -5.43 10.30
CA ALA A 37 -7.03 -5.97 8.99
C ALA A 37 -6.16 -5.38 7.86
N MET A 38 -5.87 -4.08 7.95
CA MET A 38 -4.95 -3.42 7.03
C MET A 38 -3.53 -3.96 7.15
N ARG A 39 -3.00 -4.13 8.37
CA ARG A 39 -1.68 -4.74 8.59
C ARG A 39 -1.60 -6.16 8.02
N GLU A 40 -2.58 -7.00 8.32
CA GLU A 40 -2.66 -8.37 7.79
C GLU A 40 -2.73 -8.37 6.26
N SER A 41 -3.50 -7.46 5.66
CA SER A 41 -3.58 -7.32 4.21
C SER A 41 -2.24 -6.88 3.59
N TRP A 42 -1.52 -5.97 4.22
CA TRP A 42 -0.18 -5.52 3.79
C TRP A 42 0.87 -6.61 3.92
N GLU A 43 0.88 -7.34 5.03
CA GLU A 43 1.74 -8.51 5.26
C GLU A 43 1.49 -9.59 4.18
N ASN A 44 0.23 -9.87 3.85
CA ASN A 44 -0.14 -10.83 2.80
C ASN A 44 0.29 -10.40 1.39
N MET A 45 0.46 -9.10 1.14
CA MET A 45 0.93 -8.59 -0.15
C MET A 45 2.47 -8.51 -0.24
N ASN A 46 3.21 -8.97 0.79
CA ASN A 46 4.65 -8.74 0.95
C ASN A 46 5.04 -7.26 0.77
N LEU A 47 4.09 -6.34 0.96
CA LEU A 47 4.37 -4.90 0.92
C LEU A 47 4.99 -4.57 2.27
N THR A 48 6.31 -4.45 2.31
CA THR A 48 6.99 -4.06 3.54
C THR A 48 6.46 -2.67 3.95
N PRO A 49 6.15 -2.45 5.24
CA PRO A 49 5.87 -1.10 5.75
C PRO A 49 7.01 -0.12 5.43
N ASP A 50 8.21 -0.65 5.22
CA ASP A 50 9.46 0.08 5.09
C ASP A 50 9.56 0.96 3.84
N LEU A 51 8.78 0.74 2.77
CA LEU A 51 8.74 1.70 1.65
C LEU A 51 8.13 3.06 2.05
N PHE A 52 7.37 3.13 3.16
CA PHE A 52 6.70 4.35 3.64
C PHE A 52 7.00 4.76 5.06
N CYS A 53 7.68 3.93 5.85
CA CYS A 53 8.23 4.37 7.12
C CYS A 53 9.15 5.59 6.94
N ASP A 54 9.75 5.78 5.75
CA ASP A 54 10.68 6.87 5.47
C ASP A 54 10.09 8.07 4.70
N VAL A 55 8.87 7.99 4.14
CA VAL A 55 8.28 9.15 3.43
C VAL A 55 7.59 10.07 4.43
N PRO A 56 8.06 11.31 4.63
CA PRO A 56 7.52 12.20 5.65
C PRO A 56 6.03 12.48 5.43
N THR A 57 5.24 12.53 6.51
CA THR A 57 3.83 12.91 6.43
C THR A 57 3.63 14.29 5.75
N SER A 58 4.63 15.17 5.83
CA SER A 58 4.64 16.46 5.12
C SER A 58 4.60 16.32 3.60
N PHE A 59 5.29 15.32 3.04
CA PHE A 59 5.26 15.04 1.60
C PHE A 59 3.83 14.73 1.13
N TRP A 60 3.17 13.79 1.81
CA TRP A 60 1.79 13.43 1.48
C TRP A 60 0.84 14.61 1.65
N LYS A 61 0.99 15.43 2.70
CA LYS A 61 0.21 16.67 2.84
C LYS A 61 0.36 17.60 1.64
N SER A 62 1.55 17.72 1.07
CA SER A 62 1.78 18.53 -0.13
C SER A 62 1.11 17.91 -1.37
N VAL A 63 1.26 16.60 -1.58
CA VAL A 63 0.62 15.87 -2.70
C VAL A 63 -0.90 16.04 -2.67
N TRP A 64 -1.51 15.89 -1.49
CA TRP A 64 -2.97 16.01 -1.34
C TRP A 64 -3.48 17.43 -1.55
N LYS A 65 -2.64 18.46 -1.38
CA LYS A 65 -2.96 19.87 -1.63
C LYS A 65 -2.85 20.29 -3.10
N LEU A 66 -2.23 19.47 -3.96
CA LEU A 66 -2.09 19.81 -5.38
C LEU A 66 -3.46 20.06 -6.05
N PRO A 67 -3.60 21.07 -6.92
CA PRO A 67 -4.85 21.37 -7.61
C PRO A 67 -5.08 20.44 -8.82
N ILE A 68 -4.94 19.13 -8.62
CA ILE A 68 -5.15 18.09 -9.63
C ILE A 68 -6.30 17.17 -9.24
N LEU A 69 -6.86 16.45 -10.22
CA LEU A 69 -7.94 15.50 -9.95
C LEU A 69 -7.50 14.43 -8.95
N SER A 70 -8.40 14.08 -8.03
CA SER A 70 -8.15 13.07 -7.00
C SER A 70 -7.70 11.72 -7.57
N ARG A 71 -8.19 11.35 -8.77
CA ARG A 71 -7.77 10.11 -9.45
C ARG A 71 -6.26 10.07 -9.72
N TYR A 72 -5.64 11.20 -10.07
CA TYR A 72 -4.20 11.26 -10.31
C TYR A 72 -3.39 11.22 -9.02
N LYS A 73 -3.90 11.83 -7.93
CA LYS A 73 -3.30 11.72 -6.59
C LYS A 73 -3.30 10.28 -6.10
N VAL A 74 -4.42 9.58 -6.29
CA VAL A 74 -4.54 8.16 -5.92
C VAL A 74 -3.63 7.29 -6.78
N MET A 75 -3.55 7.55 -8.09
CA MET A 75 -2.63 6.84 -8.99
C MET A 75 -1.17 7.01 -8.53
N PHE A 76 -0.76 8.25 -8.24
CA PHE A 76 0.58 8.54 -7.72
C PHE A 76 0.82 7.86 -6.37
N TRP A 77 -0.14 7.91 -5.45
CA TRP A 77 -0.06 7.21 -4.17
C TRP A 77 0.13 5.70 -4.33
N ARG A 78 -0.60 5.07 -5.27
CA ARG A 78 -0.45 3.65 -5.61
C ARG A 78 0.91 3.35 -6.26
N ALA A 79 1.41 4.25 -7.11
CA ALA A 79 2.73 4.12 -7.73
C ALA A 79 3.82 4.08 -6.67
N CYS A 80 3.83 5.05 -5.75
CA CYS A 80 4.82 5.09 -4.68
C CYS A 80 4.71 3.86 -3.76
N LEU A 81 3.51 3.32 -3.57
CA LEU A 81 3.26 2.11 -2.77
C LEU A 81 3.63 0.79 -3.43
N GLY A 82 4.18 0.79 -4.65
CA GLY A 82 4.39 -0.45 -5.40
C GLY A 82 3.07 -1.23 -5.57
N ILE A 83 1.93 -0.55 -5.63
CA ILE A 83 0.63 -1.20 -5.87
C ILE A 83 0.40 -1.39 -7.37
N ILE A 84 1.02 -0.55 -8.20
CA ILE A 84 0.97 -0.67 -9.65
C ILE A 84 1.76 -1.93 -10.05
N PRO A 85 1.20 -2.79 -10.92
CA PRO A 85 1.87 -4.01 -11.34
C PRO A 85 2.94 -3.72 -12.41
N THR A 86 4.03 -3.07 -12.02
CA THR A 86 5.21 -2.90 -12.85
C THR A 86 6.13 -4.10 -12.74
N ILE A 87 6.94 -4.41 -13.76
CA ILE A 87 7.80 -5.61 -13.78
C ILE A 87 8.65 -5.73 -12.50
N ASP A 88 9.31 -4.65 -12.07
CA ASP A 88 10.10 -4.62 -10.83
C ASP A 88 9.29 -5.06 -9.58
N GLU A 89 8.05 -4.61 -9.47
CA GLU A 89 7.15 -4.93 -8.35
C GLU A 89 6.61 -6.37 -8.46
N LEU A 90 6.39 -6.87 -9.69
CA LEU A 90 6.02 -8.26 -9.94
C LEU A 90 7.18 -9.21 -9.59
N GLU A 91 8.41 -8.85 -9.96
CA GLU A 91 9.64 -9.57 -9.57
C GLU A 91 9.84 -9.56 -8.06
N ARG A 92 9.64 -8.41 -7.41
CA ARG A 92 9.67 -8.29 -5.95
C ARG A 92 8.68 -9.23 -5.24
N ARG A 93 7.59 -9.59 -5.91
CA ARG A 93 6.56 -10.54 -5.42
C ARG A 93 6.84 -11.99 -5.80
N GLY A 94 7.99 -12.28 -6.42
CA GLY A 94 8.44 -13.62 -6.74
C GLY A 94 8.00 -14.13 -8.10
N MET A 95 7.52 -13.26 -9.00
CA MET A 95 7.27 -13.63 -10.39
C MET A 95 8.55 -13.46 -11.20
N VAL A 96 8.94 -14.47 -11.98
CA VAL A 96 10.13 -14.40 -12.84
C VAL A 96 9.73 -13.80 -14.18
N ILE A 97 10.03 -12.51 -14.38
CA ILE A 97 9.70 -11.77 -15.60
C ILE A 97 10.96 -11.06 -16.08
N ASN A 98 11.70 -11.67 -17.00
CA ASN A 98 12.93 -11.09 -17.57
C ASN A 98 12.63 -10.29 -18.85
N GLU A 99 11.60 -9.46 -18.81
CA GLU A 99 11.17 -8.66 -19.96
C GLU A 99 11.48 -7.17 -19.72
N PRO A 100 11.79 -6.39 -20.76
CA PRO A 100 11.89 -4.95 -20.66
C PRO A 100 10.50 -4.30 -20.48
N CYS A 101 10.48 -2.98 -20.33
CA CYS A 101 9.28 -2.16 -20.27
C CYS A 101 8.29 -2.51 -21.38
N VAL A 102 7.01 -2.69 -21.01
CA VAL A 102 5.94 -3.09 -21.94
C VAL A 102 5.66 -2.05 -23.02
N MET A 103 6.10 -0.81 -22.82
CA MET A 103 5.84 0.30 -23.72
C MET A 103 6.98 0.51 -24.71
N CYS A 104 8.21 0.66 -24.21
CA CYS A 104 9.38 0.95 -25.06
C CYS A 104 10.23 -0.27 -25.41
N GLU A 105 10.05 -1.40 -24.74
CA GLU A 105 10.82 -2.64 -24.94
C GLU A 105 12.35 -2.50 -24.79
N GLU A 106 12.84 -1.38 -24.23
CA GLU A 106 14.27 -1.03 -24.22
C GLU A 106 14.89 -0.97 -22.82
N SER A 107 14.12 -0.64 -21.79
CA SER A 107 14.62 -0.34 -20.45
C SER A 107 13.87 -1.13 -19.37
N PRO A 108 14.46 -1.37 -18.18
CA PRO A 108 13.76 -2.01 -17.07
C PRO A 108 12.51 -1.23 -16.67
N GLU A 109 11.41 -1.94 -16.44
CA GLU A 109 10.15 -1.31 -16.03
C GLU A 109 10.10 -1.08 -14.53
N ASN A 110 9.88 0.17 -14.15
CA ASN A 110 9.41 0.54 -12.81
C ASN A 110 8.35 1.64 -12.92
N ALA A 111 7.68 1.95 -11.82
CA ALA A 111 6.61 2.94 -11.82
C ALA A 111 7.05 4.34 -12.27
N PHE A 112 8.30 4.75 -12.04
CA PHE A 112 8.81 6.03 -12.49
C PHE A 112 9.07 6.04 -14.00
N HIS A 113 9.71 4.99 -14.51
CA HIS A 113 9.94 4.80 -15.93
C HIS A 113 8.62 4.79 -16.71
N LEU A 114 7.66 3.95 -16.29
CA LEU A 114 6.39 3.76 -16.95
C LEU A 114 5.49 5.02 -16.95
N LEU A 115 5.69 5.94 -16.01
CA LEU A 115 4.86 7.15 -15.90
C LEU A 115 5.53 8.41 -16.47
N PHE A 116 6.86 8.50 -16.47
CA PHE A 116 7.58 9.75 -16.74
C PHE A 116 8.80 9.63 -17.66
N GLU A 117 9.59 8.55 -17.60
CA GLU A 117 10.85 8.46 -18.37
C GLU A 117 10.70 7.73 -19.71
N CYS A 118 9.74 6.83 -19.83
CA CYS A 118 9.52 6.06 -21.05
C CYS A 118 9.24 6.99 -22.23
N HIS A 119 10.00 6.86 -23.32
CA HIS A 119 9.89 7.76 -24.47
C HIS A 119 8.50 7.70 -25.14
N GLU A 120 7.87 6.51 -25.18
CA GLU A 120 6.49 6.36 -25.66
C GLU A 120 5.50 7.15 -24.79
N VAL A 121 5.73 7.17 -23.48
CA VAL A 121 4.90 7.90 -22.52
C VAL A 121 5.16 9.41 -22.63
N GLN A 122 6.40 9.83 -22.84
CA GLN A 122 6.74 11.23 -23.12
C GLN A 122 6.08 11.75 -24.40
N ASN A 123 6.02 10.93 -25.44
CA ASN A 123 5.29 11.26 -26.67
C ASN A 123 3.81 11.51 -26.36
N VAL A 124 3.18 10.65 -25.55
CA VAL A 124 1.78 10.84 -25.11
C VAL A 124 1.62 12.14 -24.33
N TRP A 125 2.49 12.44 -23.36
CA TRP A 125 2.44 13.69 -22.60
C TRP A 125 2.59 14.93 -23.50
N GLY A 126 3.50 14.87 -24.48
CA GLY A 126 3.71 15.92 -25.47
C GLY A 126 2.47 16.20 -26.32
N THR A 127 1.70 15.17 -26.69
CA THR A 127 0.43 15.36 -27.43
C THR A 127 -0.66 15.99 -26.56
N ALA A 128 -0.65 15.73 -25.25
CA ALA A 128 -1.67 16.19 -24.32
C ALA A 128 -1.49 17.65 -23.87
N ARG A 129 -0.53 18.40 -24.46
CA ARG A 129 -0.14 19.77 -24.06
C ARG A 129 0.24 19.89 -22.58
N PHE A 130 0.76 18.82 -21.98
CA PHE A 130 1.45 18.92 -20.69
C PHE A 130 2.89 19.32 -20.97
N ASP A 131 3.17 20.61 -20.86
CA ASP A 131 4.54 21.11 -21.00
C ASP A 131 5.32 20.77 -19.73
N PHE A 132 6.21 19.78 -19.83
CA PHE A 132 7.18 19.45 -18.78
C PHE A 132 8.51 20.17 -18.99
N SER A 133 8.62 21.05 -20.00
CA SER A 133 9.85 21.82 -20.19
C SER A 133 10.02 22.88 -19.09
N SER A 134 11.03 22.69 -18.26
CA SER A 134 11.69 23.73 -17.46
C SER A 134 13.09 23.94 -18.03
#